data_AF-A0A519T3C8-F1
#
_entry.id   AF-A0A519T3C8-F1
#
_cell.length_a   1.000
_cell.length_b   1.000
_cell.length_c   1.000
_cell.angle_alpha   90.00
_cell.angle_beta   90.00
_cell.angle_gamma   90.00
#
_symmetry.space_group_name_H-M   'P 1'
#
loop_
_entity.id
_entity.type
_entity.pdbx_description
1 polymer ?
#
loop_
_entity_poly.entity_id
_entity_poly.type
_entity_poly.pdbx_seq_one_letter_code
_entity_poly.pdbx_strand_id
1 'polypeptide(L)' 'VYAGKPYADADNDGMPDKWETAHGLNPKNAADATQDRDKDGYANIEEYLNSVVPLPNVVPAGGKS' A
#
# COMPACT_ATOMS: atom_id res chain seq x y z
N VAL A 1 22.01 -11.99 7.62
CA VAL A 1 20.65 -12.45 7.29
C VAL A 1 19.71 -11.36 7.79
N TYR A 2 18.95 -10.70 6.91
CA TYR A 2 18.05 -9.63 7.33
C TYR A 2 16.88 -10.26 8.11
N ALA A 3 16.90 -10.16 9.44
CA ALA A 3 15.84 -10.66 10.31
C ALA A 3 14.69 -9.64 10.37
N GLY A 4 14.21 -9.21 9.20
CA GLY A 4 12.99 -8.42 9.12
C GLY A 4 11.83 -9.32 9.47
N LYS A 5 11.04 -8.95 10.49
CA LYS A 5 9.75 -9.61 10.72
C LYS A 5 8.87 -9.26 9.52
N PRO A 6 8.47 -10.23 8.67
CA PRO A 6 7.55 -9.95 7.58
C PRO A 6 6.26 -9.41 8.18
N TYR A 7 5.66 -8.44 7.51
CA TYR A 7 4.33 -7.98 7.88
C TYR A 7 3.33 -9.12 7.66
N ALA A 8 2.29 -9.16 8.49
CA ALA A 8 1.17 -10.07 8.26
C ALA A 8 0.37 -9.53 7.07
N ASP A 9 0.07 -10.41 6.13
CA ASP A 9 -0.71 -10.19 4.91
C ASP A 9 -1.62 -11.42 4.81
N ALA A 10 -2.87 -11.27 5.26
CA ALA A 10 -3.77 -12.38 5.52
C ALA A 10 -4.50 -12.88 4.27
N ASP A 11 -4.62 -12.06 3.22
CA ASP A 11 -5.18 -12.44 1.93
C ASP A 11 -4.14 -12.59 0.80
N ASN A 12 -2.87 -12.30 1.09
CA ASN A 12 -1.71 -12.45 0.23
C ASN A 12 -1.77 -11.57 -1.02
N ASP A 13 -2.26 -10.34 -0.88
CA ASP A 13 -2.37 -9.37 -1.97
C ASP A 13 -1.16 -8.42 -2.08
N GLY A 14 -0.24 -8.51 -1.13
CA GLY A 14 0.97 -7.69 -1.07
C GLY A 14 0.85 -6.47 -0.17
N MET A 15 -0.31 -6.24 0.47
CA MET A 15 -0.51 -5.22 1.49
C MET A 15 -0.46 -5.83 2.92
N PRO A 16 0.12 -5.12 3.89
CA PRO A 16 0.04 -5.52 5.30
C PRO A 16 -1.35 -5.33 5.89
N ASP A 17 -1.84 -6.30 6.67
CA ASP A 17 -3.11 -6.23 7.42
C ASP A 17 -3.26 -4.92 8.22
N LYS A 18 -2.14 -4.48 8.79
CA LYS A 18 -2.08 -3.27 9.61
C LYS A 18 -2.27 -2.01 8.78
N TRP A 19 -1.70 -1.98 7.58
CA TRP A 19 -1.86 -0.86 6.66
C TRP A 19 -3.29 -0.82 6.13
N GLU A 20 -3.81 -1.96 5.70
CA GLU A 20 -5.18 -2.11 5.23
C GLU A 20 -6.20 -1.66 6.27
N THR A 21 -6.08 -2.16 7.51
CA THR A 21 -6.97 -1.76 8.62
C THR A 21 -6.88 -0.26 8.90
N ALA A 22 -5.69 0.34 8.80
CA ALA A 22 -5.50 1.78 9.02
C ALA A 22 -6.13 2.64 7.92
N HIS A 23 -6.27 2.11 6.70
CA HIS A 23 -6.87 2.80 5.55
C HIS A 23 -8.31 2.34 5.27
N GLY A 24 -8.92 1.53 6.15
CA GLY A 24 -10.31 1.08 6.01
C GLY A 24 -10.54 0.03 4.92
N LEU A 25 -9.49 -0.71 4.55
CA LEU A 25 -9.56 -1.88 3.68
C LEU A 25 -9.85 -3.15 4.48
N ASN A 26 -10.06 -4.26 3.79
CA ASN A 26 -10.37 -5.55 4.39
C ASN A 26 -9.19 -6.51 4.20
N PRO A 27 -8.41 -6.81 5.26
CA PRO A 27 -7.26 -7.74 5.24
C PRO A 27 -7.54 -9.19 4.86
N LYS A 28 -8.76 -9.48 4.41
CA LYS A 28 -9.23 -10.82 4.02
C LYS A 28 -9.80 -10.81 2.62
N ASN A 29 -9.55 -9.75 1.85
CA ASN A 29 -10.11 -9.53 0.53
C ASN A 29 -9.06 -8.95 -0.42
N ALA A 30 -8.22 -9.83 -0.97
CA ALA A 30 -7.18 -9.50 -1.93
C ALA A 30 -7.63 -8.72 -3.18
N ALA A 31 -8.93 -8.67 -3.47
CA ALA A 31 -9.46 -7.87 -4.56
C ALA A 31 -9.45 -6.36 -4.26
N ASP A 32 -9.36 -5.94 -3.00
CA ASP A 32 -9.35 -4.52 -2.65
C ASP A 32 -7.98 -3.86 -2.89
N ALA A 33 -6.84 -4.58 -2.89
CA ALA A 33 -5.56 -4.08 -3.39
C ALA A 33 -5.66 -3.33 -4.72
N THR A 34 -6.50 -3.83 -5.63
CA THR A 34 -6.67 -3.27 -6.99
C THR A 34 -7.76 -2.20 -7.10
N GLN A 35 -8.46 -1.91 -6.01
CA GLN A 35 -9.50 -0.89 -6.00
C GLN A 35 -8.91 0.50 -5.74
N ASP A 36 -9.58 1.50 -6.31
CA ASP A 36 -9.34 2.92 -6.04
C ASP A 36 -10.42 3.38 -5.05
N ARG A 37 -10.09 3.29 -3.74
CA ARG A 37 -11.07 3.49 -2.66
C ARG A 37 -11.50 4.96 -2.56
N ASP A 38 -10.58 5.89 -2.74
CA ASP A 38 -10.81 7.32 -2.56
C ASP A 38 -11.00 8.10 -3.88
N LYS A 39 -10.91 7.40 -5.02
CA LYS A 39 -11.19 7.90 -6.37
C LYS A 39 -10.19 8.95 -6.84
N ASP A 40 -8.95 8.84 -6.39
CA ASP A 40 -7.86 9.74 -6.77
C ASP A 40 -7.08 9.24 -8.00
N GLY A 41 -7.37 8.02 -8.46
CA GLY A 41 -6.75 7.38 -9.62
C GLY A 41 -5.62 6.41 -9.29
N TYR A 42 -5.33 6.15 -8.00
CA TYR A 42 -4.39 5.14 -7.56
C TYR A 42 -5.10 3.93 -6.96
N ALA A 43 -4.59 2.73 -7.25
CA ALA A 43 -5.02 1.53 -6.55
C ALA A 43 -4.43 1.51 -5.13
N ASN A 44 -5.13 0.90 -4.18
CA ASN A 44 -4.69 0.79 -2.79
C ASN A 44 -3.26 0.21 -2.64
N ILE A 45 -2.89 -0.76 -3.49
CA ILE A 45 -1.53 -1.31 -3.51
C ILE A 45 -0.48 -0.28 -3.94
N GLU A 46 -0.81 0.63 -4.85
CA GLU A 46 0.07 1.71 -5.29
C GLU A 46 0.25 2.76 -4.20
N GLU A 47 -0.83 3.08 -3.48
CA GLU A 47 -0.77 3.93 -2.28
C GLU A 47 0.13 3.31 -1.21
N TYR A 48 -0.01 2.01 -0.94
CA TYR A 48 0.83 1.30 0.01
C TYR A 48 2.31 1.37 -0.40
N LEU A 49 2.63 1.07 -1.67
CA LEU A 49 3.98 1.16 -2.20
C LEU A 49 4.57 2.57 -2.06
N ASN A 50 3.78 3.61 -2.33
CA ASN A 50 4.19 5.00 -2.13
C ASN A 50 4.48 5.32 -0.65
N SER A 51 3.74 4.70 0.28
CA SER A 51 3.92 4.92 1.74
C SER A 51 5.17 4.25 2.32
N VAL A 52 5.63 3.14 1.72
CA VAL A 52 6.80 2.38 2.22
C VAL A 52 8.12 2.82 1.61
N VAL A 53 8.10 3.60 0.53
CA VAL A 53 9.31 4.18 -0.06
C VAL A 53 9.74 5.36 0.80
N PRO A 54 10.94 5.34 1.42
CA PRO A 54 11.45 6.50 2.12
C PRO A 54 11.69 7.64 1.11
N LEU A 55 11.13 8.80 1.40
CA LEU A 55 11.15 10.00 0.55
C LEU A 55 12.51 10.74 0.34
N PRO A 56 13.71 10.38 0.87
CA PRO A 56 14.88 11.20 0.54
C PRO A 56 15.40 11.04 -0.90
N ASN A 57 14.85 10.16 -1.75
CA ASN A 57 15.43 9.95 -3.09
C ASN A 57 14.46 9.67 -4.25
N VAL A 58 13.17 9.93 -4.09
CA VAL A 58 12.23 9.97 -5.23
C VAL A 58 11.51 11.30 -5.19
N VAL A 59 12.04 12.26 -5.93
CA VAL A 59 11.26 13.40 -6.40
C VAL A 59 10.63 12.91 -7.71
N PRO A 60 9.32 12.59 -7.77
CA PRO A 60 8.67 12.43 -9.05
C PRO A 60 8.72 13.80 -9.71
N ALA A 61 9.42 13.90 -10.84
CA ALA A 61 9.33 15.08 -11.69
C ALA A 61 7.88 15.19 -12.17
N GLY A 62 7.06 15.97 -11.46
CA GLY A 62 5.69 16.28 -11.84
C GLY A 62 4.60 15.67 -10.95
N GLY A 63 4.74 15.77 -9.63
CA GLY A 63 3.55 15.83 -8.76
C GLY A 63 2.65 16.94 -9.28
N LYS A 64 1.55 16.55 -9.94
CA LYS A 64 0.66 17.46 -10.65
C LYS A 64 -0.09 18.33 -9.65
N SER A 65 -0.28 19.58 -10.05
CA SER A 65 -0.99 20.67 -9.38
C SER A 65 -2.39 20.30 -8.90
#